data_AF-A0A7R9T4G6-F1
#
_entry.id   AF-A0A7R9T4G6-F1
#
_cell.length_a   1.000
_cell.length_b   1.000
_cell.length_c   1.000
_cell.angle_alpha   90.00
_cell.angle_beta   90.00
_cell.angle_gamma   90.00
#
_symmetry.space_group_name_H-M   'P 1'
#
loop_
_entity.id
_entity.type
_entity.pdbx_description
1 polymer ?
#
loop_
_entity_poly.entity_id
_entity_poly.type
_entity_poly.pdbx_seq_one_letter_code
_entity_poly.pdbx_strand_id
1 'polypeptide(L)'
;TTTTTTTRRDERGRKGQRADFLLNFAPRERPEARATRRERAGERRGAREAREARRRRPRGARERERALFLQANFRFLVADSADLRASSRDADRMASWEDVVRVDVASAEAFSCPVCLEDGAGAIAPQTTTCGHSFCFPCIARHVLTTRDQGKPAKCPMCFAEIRLGDLRSVSRRLIAPPSAGRTQKFALMARRRDSNVPVRRTAKGTPPPASEAWPRALPDCGCDAFAKYTLTSEEVAIATQELESLESYIAVLTEQSEIDAANELPFALASIDALTRRLDRWVERRCASEGVAAPKPRA
;
A
#
# COMPACT_ATOMS: atom_id res chain seq x y z
N THR A 1 -5.95 49.27 39.22
CA THR A 1 -6.21 49.76 37.86
C THR A 1 -5.66 48.76 36.86
N THR A 2 -6.54 47.87 36.43
CA THR A 2 -6.32 46.80 35.46
C THR A 2 -6.46 47.38 34.05
N THR A 3 -5.42 47.24 33.23
CA THR A 3 -5.48 47.63 31.80
C THR A 3 -5.33 46.37 30.96
N THR A 4 -6.46 45.85 30.48
CA THR A 4 -6.56 44.68 29.62
C THR A 4 -6.56 45.15 28.17
N THR A 5 -5.44 44.99 27.46
CA THR A 5 -5.35 45.35 26.04
C THR A 5 -5.91 44.21 25.19
N THR A 6 -7.08 44.45 24.57
CA THR A 6 -7.75 43.50 23.67
C THR A 6 -7.18 43.64 22.25
N THR A 7 -6.43 42.67 21.75
CA THR A 7 -6.06 42.60 20.33
C THR A 7 -7.09 41.76 19.57
N ARG A 8 -7.72 42.39 18.56
CA ARG A 8 -8.72 41.80 17.67
C ARG A 8 -8.10 40.70 16.81
N ARG A 9 -8.82 39.59 16.68
CA ARG A 9 -8.52 38.45 15.81
C ARG A 9 -8.52 38.86 14.33
N ASP A 10 -7.49 38.44 13.60
CA ASP A 10 -7.50 38.39 12.14
C ASP A 10 -7.82 36.93 11.73
N GLU A 11 -9.11 36.60 11.63
CA GLU A 11 -9.61 35.29 11.21
C GLU A 11 -9.50 35.14 9.69
N ARG A 12 -8.28 34.96 9.18
CA ARG A 12 -8.06 34.33 7.87
C ARG A 12 -7.75 32.86 8.10
N GLY A 13 -8.82 32.07 8.20
CA GLY A 13 -8.73 30.62 8.33
C GLY A 13 -7.90 30.01 7.20
N ARG A 14 -6.71 29.49 7.54
CA ARG A 14 -5.98 28.55 6.69
C ARG A 14 -6.95 27.42 6.35
N LYS A 15 -7.16 27.16 5.06
CA LYS A 15 -7.85 25.93 4.61
C LYS A 15 -7.10 24.75 5.23
N GLY A 16 -7.70 24.16 6.27
CA GLY A 16 -7.09 23.03 6.98
C GLY A 16 -6.84 21.90 6.00
N GLN A 17 -5.61 21.39 5.96
CA GLN A 17 -5.31 20.16 5.25
C GLN A 17 -6.07 19.03 5.96
N ARG A 18 -6.95 18.32 5.24
CA ARG A 18 -7.66 17.17 5.80
C ARG A 18 -6.66 16.05 6.02
N ALA A 19 -6.47 15.66 7.27
CA ALA A 19 -5.55 14.61 7.71
C ALA A 19 -6.28 13.30 8.06
N ASP A 20 -7.52 13.14 7.61
CA ASP A 20 -8.39 11.98 7.90
C ASP A 20 -7.73 10.65 7.50
N PHE A 21 -6.80 10.66 6.53
CA PHE A 21 -6.06 9.50 6.04
C PHE A 21 -4.91 9.03 6.97
N LEU A 22 -4.46 9.87 7.91
CA LEU A 22 -3.42 9.51 8.90
C LEU A 22 -4.00 8.71 10.07
N LEU A 23 -5.30 8.82 10.26
CA LEU A 23 -6.04 8.15 11.30
C LEU A 23 -6.69 6.95 10.60
N ASN A 24 -6.36 5.72 10.99
CA ASN A 24 -7.09 4.50 10.58
C ASN A 24 -8.55 4.48 11.10
N PHE A 25 -9.17 5.65 11.21
CA PHE A 25 -10.55 5.87 11.53
C PHE A 25 -11.35 5.84 10.23
N ALA A 26 -11.86 4.66 9.89
CA ALA A 26 -13.21 4.64 9.33
C ALA A 26 -14.13 5.22 10.41
N PRO A 27 -14.91 6.29 10.16
CA PRO A 27 -15.91 6.70 11.12
C PRO A 27 -16.81 5.49 11.36
N ARG A 28 -16.72 4.88 12.56
CA ARG A 28 -17.74 3.94 13.01
C ARG A 28 -19.06 4.71 12.93
N GLU A 29 -20.04 4.17 12.21
CA GLU A 29 -21.41 4.64 12.37
C GLU A 29 -21.70 4.60 13.87
N ARG A 30 -21.92 5.77 14.48
CA ARG A 30 -22.16 5.85 15.92
C ARG A 30 -23.32 4.91 16.23
N PRO A 31 -23.21 4.01 17.23
CA PRO A 31 -24.35 3.23 17.65
C PRO A 31 -25.47 4.22 17.99
N GLU A 32 -26.64 4.02 17.39
CA GLU A 32 -27.80 4.91 17.52
C GLU A 32 -28.14 5.08 19.01
N ALA A 33 -27.65 6.15 19.64
CA ALA A 33 -28.27 6.65 20.86
C ALA A 33 -29.73 6.95 20.50
N ARG A 34 -30.68 6.57 21.36
CA ARG A 34 -32.13 6.71 21.14
C ARG A 34 -32.50 8.19 20.91
N ALA A 35 -32.33 8.65 19.67
CA ALA A 35 -32.68 9.98 19.23
C ALA A 35 -34.20 10.07 19.03
N THR A 36 -34.76 11.20 19.42
CA THR A 36 -36.19 11.48 19.33
C THR A 36 -36.64 11.56 17.87
N ARG A 37 -37.94 11.38 17.60
CA ARG A 37 -38.50 11.31 16.23
C ARG A 37 -38.20 12.53 15.36
N ARG A 38 -37.98 13.72 15.97
CA ARG A 38 -37.60 14.96 15.25
C ARG A 38 -36.12 15.01 14.88
N GLU A 39 -35.22 14.50 15.72
CA GLU A 39 -33.78 14.45 15.45
C GLU A 39 -33.44 13.47 14.33
N ARG A 40 -34.10 12.29 14.31
CA ARG A 40 -33.92 11.27 13.25
C ARG A 40 -34.24 11.78 11.84
N ALA A 41 -35.14 12.76 11.70
CA ALA A 41 -35.49 13.34 10.40
C ALA A 41 -34.40 14.30 9.86
N GLY A 42 -33.79 15.08 10.75
CA GLY A 42 -32.65 15.96 10.42
C GLY A 42 -31.38 15.17 10.14
N GLU A 43 -31.11 14.12 10.91
CA GLU A 43 -29.96 13.23 10.70
C GLU A 43 -30.06 12.42 9.40
N ARG A 44 -31.27 11.95 9.04
CA ARG A 44 -31.50 11.29 7.74
C ARG A 44 -31.33 12.24 6.56
N ARG A 45 -31.71 13.52 6.69
CA ARG A 45 -31.42 14.54 5.65
C ARG A 45 -29.93 14.83 5.56
N GLY A 46 -29.24 15.05 6.68
CA GLY A 46 -27.79 15.27 6.70
C GLY A 46 -26.97 14.07 6.22
N ALA A 47 -27.37 12.84 6.55
CA ALA A 47 -26.73 11.62 6.05
C ALA A 47 -26.99 11.39 4.55
N ARG A 48 -28.19 11.72 4.06
CA ARG A 48 -28.53 11.66 2.64
C ARG A 48 -27.74 12.72 1.86
N GLU A 49 -27.69 13.95 2.35
CA GLU A 49 -26.91 15.05 1.79
C GLU A 49 -25.40 14.77 1.83
N ALA A 50 -24.88 14.16 2.89
CA ALA A 50 -23.48 13.75 2.98
C ALA A 50 -23.14 12.58 2.04
N ARG A 51 -24.04 11.59 1.90
CA ARG A 51 -23.90 10.50 0.91
C ARG A 51 -23.97 11.06 -0.51
N GLU A 52 -24.83 12.03 -0.76
CA GLU A 52 -24.98 12.69 -2.07
C GLU A 52 -23.79 13.59 -2.38
N ALA A 53 -23.29 14.36 -1.42
CA ALA A 53 -22.06 15.14 -1.53
C ALA A 53 -20.83 14.26 -1.74
N ARG A 54 -20.75 13.08 -1.08
CA ARG A 54 -19.73 12.08 -1.40
C ARG A 54 -19.88 11.59 -2.84
N ARG A 55 -21.09 11.29 -3.33
CA ARG A 55 -21.35 10.87 -4.73
C ARG A 55 -20.98 11.95 -5.75
N ARG A 56 -21.12 13.24 -5.40
CA ARG A 56 -20.76 14.39 -6.24
C ARG A 56 -19.27 14.76 -6.21
N ARG A 57 -18.42 14.08 -5.43
CA ARG A 57 -16.97 14.35 -5.44
C ARG A 57 -16.36 13.97 -6.80
N PRO A 58 -15.51 14.83 -7.39
CA PRO A 58 -14.78 14.49 -8.60
C PRO A 58 -13.89 13.26 -8.36
N ARG A 59 -13.83 12.34 -9.33
CA ARG A 59 -13.09 11.06 -9.22
C ARG A 59 -11.64 11.26 -8.75
N GLY A 60 -10.95 12.28 -9.28
CA GLY A 60 -9.56 12.59 -8.91
C GLY A 60 -9.35 12.96 -7.43
N ALA A 61 -10.35 13.51 -6.74
CA ALA A 61 -10.22 13.80 -5.31
C ALA A 61 -10.22 12.51 -4.45
N ARG A 62 -11.00 11.50 -4.86
CA ARG A 62 -11.04 10.19 -4.19
C ARG A 62 -9.78 9.38 -4.46
N GLU A 63 -9.24 9.46 -5.67
CA GLU A 63 -7.97 8.83 -6.04
C GLU A 63 -6.81 9.42 -5.23
N ARG A 64 -6.77 10.75 -5.07
CA ARG A 64 -5.78 11.41 -4.22
C ARG A 64 -5.88 10.99 -2.75
N GLU A 65 -7.09 10.90 -2.20
CA GLU A 65 -7.33 10.46 -0.81
C GLU A 65 -6.87 9.01 -0.59
N ARG A 66 -7.11 8.12 -1.56
CA ARG A 66 -6.60 6.74 -1.53
C ARG A 66 -5.09 6.68 -1.60
N ALA A 67 -4.49 7.44 -2.52
CA ALA A 67 -3.03 7.51 -2.64
C ALA A 67 -2.39 7.98 -1.32
N LEU A 68 -2.95 9.01 -0.68
CA LEU A 68 -2.49 9.50 0.62
C LEU A 68 -2.62 8.45 1.72
N PHE A 69 -3.71 7.68 1.75
CA PHE A 69 -3.88 6.57 2.70
C PHE A 69 -2.78 5.51 2.54
N LEU A 70 -2.51 5.06 1.31
CA LEU A 70 -1.44 4.09 1.03
C LEU A 70 -0.09 4.62 1.48
N GLN A 71 0.19 5.90 1.18
CA GLN A 71 1.43 6.56 1.54
C GLN A 71 1.64 6.69 3.05
N ALA A 72 0.57 6.87 3.81
CA ALA A 72 0.65 7.01 5.26
C ALA A 72 0.81 5.68 5.98
N ASN A 73 0.21 4.60 5.46
CA ASN A 73 0.12 3.32 6.16
C ASN A 73 1.13 2.28 5.65
N PHE A 74 1.64 2.43 4.44
CA PHE A 74 2.51 1.43 3.82
C PHE A 74 3.89 1.97 3.49
N ARG A 75 4.84 1.03 3.46
CA ARG A 75 6.20 1.25 3.00
C ARG A 75 6.35 0.55 1.66
N PHE A 76 7.21 1.07 0.79
CA PHE A 76 7.34 0.54 -0.57
C PHE A 76 8.79 0.15 -0.83
N LEU A 77 8.98 -1.10 -1.22
CA LEU A 77 10.20 -1.54 -1.86
C LEU A 77 10.07 -1.21 -3.35
N VAL A 78 11.01 -0.43 -3.87
CA VAL A 78 10.94 0.17 -5.21
C VAL A 78 12.21 -0.20 -5.98
N ALA A 79 12.07 -0.45 -7.28
CA ALA A 79 13.22 -0.70 -8.15
C ALA A 79 14.21 0.47 -8.07
N ASP A 80 15.51 0.16 -8.04
CA ASP A 80 16.58 1.16 -7.97
C ASP A 80 16.71 2.04 -9.22
N SER A 81 16.10 1.62 -10.34
CA SER A 81 15.98 2.36 -11.59
C SER A 81 14.89 3.45 -11.57
N ALA A 82 14.07 3.52 -10.51
CA ALA A 82 12.95 4.44 -10.41
C ALA A 82 13.37 5.90 -10.14
N ASP A 83 12.69 6.87 -10.78
CA ASP A 83 12.88 8.28 -10.48
C ASP A 83 12.04 8.73 -9.26
N LEU A 84 12.71 8.84 -8.12
CA LEU A 84 12.12 9.29 -6.86
C LEU A 84 12.48 10.74 -6.48
N ARG A 85 13.04 11.54 -7.39
CA ARG A 85 13.43 12.95 -7.11
C ARG A 85 12.24 13.82 -6.73
N ALA A 86 11.10 13.59 -7.37
CA ALA A 86 9.89 14.34 -7.05
C ALA A 86 9.34 13.94 -5.68
N SER A 87 9.38 12.65 -5.34
CA SER A 87 8.97 12.10 -4.05
C SER A 87 9.91 12.48 -2.91
N SER A 88 11.20 12.73 -3.20
CA SER A 88 12.14 13.25 -2.20
C SER A 88 11.83 14.70 -1.82
N ARG A 89 11.25 15.50 -2.72
CA ARG A 89 10.90 16.91 -2.45
C ARG A 89 9.47 17.08 -1.94
N ASP A 90 8.55 16.22 -2.35
CA ASP A 90 7.14 16.26 -1.98
C ASP A 90 6.70 14.93 -1.33
N ALA A 91 6.34 14.98 -0.05
CA ALA A 91 5.97 13.80 0.73
C ALA A 91 4.65 13.18 0.28
N ASP A 92 3.76 13.96 -0.35
CA ASP A 92 2.48 13.51 -0.89
C ASP A 92 2.62 12.94 -2.30
N ARG A 93 3.79 13.11 -2.93
CA ARG A 93 4.07 12.54 -4.24
C ARG A 93 4.46 11.08 -4.11
N MET A 94 3.75 10.25 -4.86
CA MET A 94 3.93 8.81 -4.86
C MET A 94 4.94 8.40 -5.93
N ALA A 95 5.77 7.40 -5.64
CA ALA A 95 6.47 6.64 -6.66
C ALA A 95 5.48 6.08 -7.69
N SER A 96 5.95 5.88 -8.92
CA SER A 96 5.13 5.17 -9.91
C SER A 96 4.78 3.79 -9.39
N TRP A 97 3.50 3.42 -9.47
CA TRP A 97 3.06 2.09 -9.04
C TRP A 97 3.75 0.97 -9.83
N GLU A 98 4.16 1.29 -11.06
CA GLU A 98 4.93 0.41 -11.92
C GLU A 98 6.32 0.06 -11.37
N ASP A 99 6.92 0.96 -10.59
CA ASP A 99 8.25 0.79 -10.01
C ASP A 99 8.22 0.13 -8.63
N VAL A 100 7.04 0.03 -8.01
CA VAL A 100 6.86 -0.67 -6.73
C VAL A 100 7.06 -2.16 -6.96
N VAL A 101 8.07 -2.74 -6.33
CA VAL A 101 8.37 -4.19 -6.36
C VAL A 101 7.55 -4.93 -5.31
N ARG A 102 7.54 -4.41 -4.08
CA ARG A 102 6.80 -4.99 -2.95
C ARG A 102 6.25 -3.89 -2.05
N VAL A 103 5.12 -4.16 -1.41
CA VAL A 103 4.53 -3.32 -0.36
C VAL A 103 4.76 -3.95 1.00
N ASP A 104 5.29 -3.17 1.94
CA ASP A 104 5.56 -3.61 3.30
C ASP A 104 4.56 -2.96 4.27
N VAL A 105 3.85 -3.83 4.99
CA VAL A 105 2.83 -3.44 5.96
C VAL A 105 3.29 -3.86 7.35
N ALA A 106 3.43 -2.89 8.26
CA ALA A 106 3.67 -3.21 9.67
C ALA A 106 2.33 -3.49 10.36
N SER A 107 2.20 -4.62 11.04
CA SER A 107 0.96 -5.02 11.71
C SER A 107 1.22 -5.84 12.97
N ALA A 108 0.31 -5.79 13.95
CA ALA A 108 0.34 -6.67 15.11
C ALA A 108 -0.08 -8.11 14.77
N GLU A 109 -0.92 -8.27 13.75
CA GLU A 109 -1.44 -9.55 13.29
C GLU A 109 -0.76 -9.98 11.99
N ALA A 110 -0.66 -11.30 11.79
CA ALA A 110 -0.17 -11.89 10.55
C ALA A 110 -1.09 -11.53 9.37
N PHE A 111 -0.63 -11.85 8.15
CA PHE A 111 -1.50 -11.75 6.99
C PHE A 111 -2.58 -12.84 7.07
N SER A 112 -3.81 -12.48 6.74
CA SER A 112 -4.96 -13.38 6.62
C SER A 112 -5.68 -13.03 5.33
N CYS A 113 -5.90 -14.02 4.47
CA CYS A 113 -6.60 -13.81 3.21
C CYS A 113 -8.12 -13.75 3.46
N PRO A 114 -8.83 -12.66 3.14
CA PRO A 114 -10.28 -12.57 3.42
C PRO A 114 -11.14 -13.42 2.45
N VAL A 115 -10.53 -14.11 1.49
CA VAL A 115 -11.22 -14.96 0.50
C VAL A 115 -11.13 -16.43 0.89
N CYS A 116 -9.91 -16.96 1.12
CA CYS A 116 -9.71 -18.36 1.49
C CYS A 116 -9.53 -18.57 3.00
N LEU A 117 -9.43 -17.50 3.80
CA LEU A 117 -9.22 -17.51 5.25
C LEU A 117 -7.92 -18.17 5.73
N GLU A 118 -6.99 -18.45 4.79
CA GLU A 118 -5.65 -18.90 5.12
C GLU A 118 -4.78 -17.78 5.70
N ASP A 119 -4.02 -18.13 6.73
CA ASP A 119 -3.20 -17.21 7.51
C ASP A 119 -1.70 -17.49 7.34
N GLY A 120 -0.88 -16.43 7.44
CA GLY A 120 0.57 -16.53 7.53
C GLY A 120 1.18 -17.38 6.42
N ALA A 121 1.73 -18.54 6.79
CA ALA A 121 2.41 -19.47 5.89
C ALA A 121 1.46 -20.21 4.92
N GLY A 122 0.16 -20.30 5.23
CA GLY A 122 -0.83 -20.89 4.32
C GLY A 122 -1.23 -19.96 3.17
N ALA A 123 -0.87 -18.68 3.25
CA ALA A 123 -1.22 -17.71 2.22
C ALA A 123 -0.28 -17.79 1.01
N ILE A 124 -0.85 -18.05 -0.17
CA ILE A 124 -0.09 -18.26 -1.40
C ILE A 124 0.21 -16.92 -2.09
N ALA A 125 1.51 -16.60 -2.20
CA ALA A 125 2.05 -15.40 -2.83
C ALA A 125 1.20 -14.12 -2.62
N PRO A 126 1.03 -13.62 -1.37
CA PRO A 126 0.11 -12.53 -1.07
C PRO A 126 0.34 -11.29 -1.95
N GLN A 127 -0.73 -10.76 -2.55
CA GLN A 127 -0.72 -9.56 -3.37
C GLN A 127 -1.62 -8.48 -2.76
N THR A 128 -1.18 -7.23 -2.85
CA THR A 128 -1.99 -6.04 -2.55
C THR A 128 -2.46 -5.35 -3.83
N THR A 129 -3.64 -4.77 -3.74
CA THR A 129 -4.26 -3.96 -4.80
C THR A 129 -3.85 -2.49 -4.67
N THR A 130 -4.09 -1.69 -5.72
CA THR A 130 -3.92 -0.22 -5.67
C THR A 130 -4.88 0.49 -4.71
N CYS A 131 -5.80 -0.22 -4.08
CA CYS A 131 -6.63 0.31 -2.99
C CYS A 131 -6.15 -0.10 -1.59
N GLY A 132 -5.11 -0.93 -1.50
CA GLY A 132 -4.45 -1.33 -0.26
C GLY A 132 -4.98 -2.59 0.41
N HIS A 133 -6.02 -3.23 -0.16
CA HIS A 133 -6.47 -4.54 0.31
C HIS A 133 -5.62 -5.64 -0.30
N SER A 134 -5.37 -6.68 0.50
CA SER A 134 -4.45 -7.76 0.19
C SER A 134 -5.12 -9.14 0.27
N PHE A 135 -4.69 -10.05 -0.60
CA PHE A 135 -5.28 -11.38 -0.82
C PHE A 135 -4.18 -12.36 -1.27
N CYS A 136 -4.39 -13.67 -1.18
CA CYS A 136 -3.57 -14.63 -1.94
C CYS A 136 -3.67 -14.33 -3.43
N PHE A 137 -2.59 -14.55 -4.20
CA PHE A 137 -2.60 -14.27 -5.64
C PHE A 137 -3.69 -15.06 -6.36
N PRO A 138 -3.79 -16.40 -6.21
CA PRO A 138 -4.80 -17.18 -6.92
C PRO A 138 -6.23 -16.73 -6.58
N CYS A 139 -6.48 -16.37 -5.31
CA CYS A 139 -7.79 -15.89 -4.86
C CYS A 139 -8.22 -14.59 -5.54
N ILE A 140 -7.34 -13.59 -5.59
CA ILE A 140 -7.67 -12.31 -6.24
C ILE A 140 -7.68 -12.44 -7.77
N ALA A 141 -6.83 -13.32 -8.34
CA ALA A 141 -6.85 -13.64 -9.76
C ALA A 141 -8.20 -14.26 -10.16
N ARG A 142 -8.66 -15.26 -9.40
CA ARG A 142 -9.99 -15.86 -9.56
C ARG A 142 -11.08 -14.80 -9.56
N HIS A 143 -11.13 -13.98 -8.52
CA HIS A 143 -12.12 -12.91 -8.41
C HIS A 143 -12.09 -11.94 -9.59
N VAL A 144 -10.90 -11.51 -10.02
CA VAL A 144 -10.73 -10.58 -11.14
C VAL A 144 -11.17 -11.22 -12.46
N LEU A 145 -10.92 -12.51 -12.67
CA LEU A 145 -11.25 -13.20 -13.91
C LEU A 145 -12.72 -13.64 -14.00
N THR A 146 -13.35 -13.96 -12.87
CA THR A 146 -14.76 -14.41 -12.83
C THR A 146 -15.76 -13.27 -12.74
N THR A 147 -15.40 -12.15 -12.11
CA THR A 147 -16.30 -11.00 -11.87
C THR A 147 -16.21 -9.94 -12.97
N ARG A 148 -15.40 -10.17 -14.00
CA ARG A 148 -15.22 -9.21 -15.09
C ARG A 148 -16.40 -9.28 -16.05
N ASP A 149 -17.39 -8.42 -15.84
CA ASP A 149 -18.39 -8.12 -16.89
C ASP A 149 -17.66 -7.66 -18.16
N GLN A 150 -18.17 -8.06 -19.34
CA GLN A 150 -17.57 -7.70 -20.63
C GLN A 150 -17.22 -6.21 -20.69
N GLY A 151 -15.92 -5.90 -20.75
CA GLY A 151 -15.37 -4.55 -20.89
C GLY A 151 -15.23 -3.71 -19.62
N LYS A 152 -15.65 -4.17 -18.43
CA LYS A 152 -15.52 -3.40 -17.18
C LYS A 152 -14.34 -3.89 -16.32
N PRO A 153 -13.68 -3.02 -15.55
CA PRO A 153 -12.68 -3.45 -14.57
C PRO A 153 -13.35 -4.19 -13.42
N ALA A 154 -12.68 -5.22 -12.90
CA ALA A 154 -13.11 -5.91 -11.68
C ALA A 154 -13.07 -4.94 -10.48
N LYS A 155 -13.84 -5.25 -9.44
CA LYS A 155 -13.92 -4.43 -8.23
C LYS A 155 -13.36 -5.19 -7.03
N CYS A 156 -12.59 -4.51 -6.18
CA CYS A 156 -12.06 -5.08 -4.94
C CYS A 156 -13.19 -5.64 -4.06
N PRO A 157 -13.09 -6.89 -3.56
CA PRO A 157 -14.08 -7.49 -2.65
C PRO A 157 -14.34 -6.68 -1.38
N MET A 158 -13.35 -5.94 -0.90
CA MET A 158 -13.42 -5.24 0.39
C MET A 158 -13.98 -3.82 0.30
N CYS A 159 -13.70 -3.09 -0.79
CA CYS A 159 -14.07 -1.66 -0.89
C CYS A 159 -14.62 -1.23 -2.26
N PHE A 160 -14.78 -2.17 -3.18
CA PHE A 160 -15.34 -1.95 -4.52
C PHE A 160 -14.57 -0.97 -5.41
N ALA A 161 -13.32 -0.64 -5.06
CA ALA A 161 -12.42 0.08 -5.96
C ALA A 161 -12.09 -0.75 -7.20
N GLU A 162 -11.89 -0.11 -8.34
CA GLU A 162 -11.47 -0.80 -9.57
C GLU A 162 -10.08 -1.41 -9.38
N ILE A 163 -9.91 -2.65 -9.82
CA ILE A 163 -8.67 -3.41 -9.73
C ILE A 163 -8.38 -4.11 -11.06
N ARG A 164 -7.09 -4.28 -11.36
CA ARG A 164 -6.59 -5.04 -12.51
C ARG A 164 -5.51 -6.01 -12.04
N LEU A 165 -5.42 -7.16 -12.72
CA LEU A 165 -4.44 -8.19 -12.39
C LEU A 165 -2.98 -7.67 -12.50
N GLY A 166 -2.69 -6.87 -13.53
CA GLY A 166 -1.37 -6.26 -13.73
C GLY A 166 -0.99 -5.18 -12.71
N ASP A 167 -1.97 -4.63 -11.99
CA ASP A 167 -1.80 -3.61 -10.96
C ASP A 167 -1.58 -4.23 -9.56
N LEU A 168 -1.60 -5.55 -9.42
CA LEU A 168 -1.31 -6.20 -8.14
C LEU A 168 0.18 -6.08 -7.81
N ARG A 169 0.55 -6.02 -6.53
CA ARG A 169 1.95 -6.03 -6.07
C ARG A 169 2.12 -6.96 -4.89
N SER A 170 3.27 -7.63 -4.84
CA SER A 170 3.72 -8.46 -3.73
C SER A 170 3.56 -7.70 -2.41
N VAL A 171 3.03 -8.34 -1.38
CA VAL A 171 2.88 -7.71 -0.07
C VAL A 171 3.50 -8.56 1.03
N SER A 172 4.33 -7.92 1.84
CA SER A 172 4.89 -8.52 3.05
C SER A 172 4.30 -7.84 4.27
N ARG A 173 3.91 -8.66 5.25
CA ARG A 173 3.40 -8.19 6.53
C ARG A 173 4.43 -8.43 7.62
N ARG A 174 5.06 -7.36 8.08
CA ARG A 174 6.03 -7.40 9.18
C ARG A 174 5.28 -7.32 10.50
N LEU A 175 5.40 -8.37 11.30
CA LEU A 175 4.86 -8.40 12.65
C LEU A 175 5.56 -7.36 13.53
N ILE A 176 4.79 -6.51 14.17
CA ILE A 176 5.26 -5.52 15.14
C ILE A 176 4.48 -5.66 16.44
N ALA A 177 5.19 -5.58 17.57
CA ALA A 177 4.52 -5.49 18.86
C ALA A 177 3.96 -4.07 19.01
N PRO A 178 2.64 -3.88 19.15
CA PRO A 178 2.08 -2.56 19.37
C PRO A 178 2.56 -2.00 20.71
N PRO A 179 2.75 -0.67 20.82
CA PRO A 179 3.16 -0.07 22.08
C PRO A 179 2.08 -0.28 23.16
N SER A 180 2.52 -0.66 24.36
CA SER A 180 1.66 -0.91 25.52
C SER A 180 2.09 -0.05 26.71
N ALA A 181 1.12 0.36 27.52
CA ALA A 181 1.38 1.18 28.70
C ALA A 181 2.30 0.46 29.69
N GLY A 182 3.24 1.19 30.28
CA GLY A 182 4.23 0.65 31.21
C GLY A 182 5.38 -0.14 30.57
N ARG A 183 5.43 -0.27 29.23
CA ARG A 183 6.56 -0.88 28.53
C ARG A 183 7.53 0.19 28.00
N THR A 184 8.83 -0.08 28.15
CA THR A 184 9.89 0.76 27.58
C THR A 184 9.95 0.57 26.07
N GLN A 185 10.02 1.68 25.33
CA GLN A 185 10.19 1.70 23.88
C GLN A 185 11.52 2.30 23.46
N LYS A 186 12.14 1.74 22.42
CA LYS A 186 13.37 2.26 21.83
C LYS A 186 13.01 3.17 20.66
N PHE A 187 13.45 4.42 20.72
CA PHE A 187 13.30 5.37 19.62
C PHE A 187 14.63 5.55 18.89
N ALA A 188 14.59 5.61 17.57
CA ALA A 188 15.74 5.98 16.74
C ALA A 188 15.66 7.47 16.41
N LEU A 189 16.74 8.20 16.67
CA LEU A 189 16.82 9.60 16.27
C LEU A 189 17.05 9.68 14.75
N MET A 190 16.06 10.20 14.04
CA MET A 190 16.10 10.40 12.59
C MET A 190 16.36 11.88 12.27
N ALA A 191 16.99 12.14 11.13
CA ALA A 191 17.17 13.46 10.56
C ALA A 191 16.87 13.43 9.06
N ARG A 192 16.55 14.58 8.50
CA ARG A 192 16.43 14.79 7.05
C ARG A 192 16.99 16.16 6.70
N ARG A 193 17.38 16.36 5.45
CA ARG A 193 17.67 17.71 4.95
C ARG A 193 16.37 18.52 4.86
N ARG A 194 16.45 19.85 4.93
CA ARG A 194 15.26 20.73 4.91
C ARG A 194 14.43 20.54 3.63
N ASP A 195 15.12 20.38 2.51
CA ASP A 195 14.64 20.25 1.13
C ASP A 195 14.37 18.81 0.68
N SER A 196 14.54 17.83 1.57
CA SER A 196 14.35 16.41 1.27
C SER A 196 13.52 15.71 2.35
N ASN A 197 12.71 14.74 1.91
CA ASN A 197 11.91 13.84 2.73
C ASN A 197 12.62 12.50 3.01
N VAL A 198 13.85 12.33 2.52
CA VAL A 198 14.65 11.13 2.77
C VAL A 198 15.15 11.14 4.21
N PRO A 199 14.78 10.14 5.03
CA PRO A 199 15.23 10.08 6.41
C PRO A 199 16.58 9.39 6.52
N VAL A 200 17.40 9.85 7.45
CA VAL A 200 18.70 9.29 7.81
C VAL A 200 18.77 9.09 9.31
N ARG A 201 19.24 7.92 9.74
CA ARG A 201 19.46 7.62 11.16
C ARG A 201 20.67 8.39 11.67
N ARG A 202 20.55 9.09 12.79
CA ARG A 202 21.69 9.75 13.45
C ARG A 202 22.42 8.76 14.34
N THR A 203 23.71 8.57 14.09
CA THR A 203 24.60 7.73 14.91
C THR A 203 25.23 8.52 16.06
N ALA A 204 25.45 9.83 15.91
CA ALA A 204 26.02 10.70 16.94
C ALA A 204 25.33 12.07 17.00
N LYS A 205 25.39 12.69 18.19
CA LYS A 205 24.87 14.03 18.46
C LYS A 205 25.89 15.06 17.95
N GLY A 206 25.52 15.84 16.94
CA GLY A 206 26.34 16.94 16.40
C GLY A 206 26.76 16.79 14.93
N THR A 207 26.74 15.57 14.39
CA THR A 207 27.07 15.33 12.98
C THR A 207 25.88 15.74 12.09
N PRO A 208 26.10 16.55 11.03
CA PRO A 208 25.07 16.83 10.03
C PRO A 208 24.71 15.53 9.28
N PRO A 209 23.46 15.39 8.81
CA PRO A 209 23.10 14.26 7.97
C PRO A 209 23.96 14.27 6.69
N PRO A 210 24.39 13.09 6.19
CA PRO A 210 25.11 13.00 4.93
C PRO A 210 24.30 13.68 3.82
N ALA A 211 25.00 14.30 2.86
CA ALA A 211 24.39 15.08 1.78
C ALA A 211 23.54 14.25 0.80
N SER A 212 23.58 12.91 0.91
CA SER A 212 22.90 12.00 -0.01
C SER A 212 21.39 12.28 -0.06
N GLU A 213 20.93 12.61 -1.27
CA GLU A 213 19.50 12.74 -1.61
C GLU A 213 18.88 11.39 -2.01
N ALA A 214 19.69 10.33 -2.03
CA ALA A 214 19.23 9.01 -2.43
C ALA A 214 18.45 8.34 -1.30
N TRP A 215 17.30 7.78 -1.66
CA TRP A 215 16.54 6.88 -0.78
C TRP A 215 17.40 5.68 -0.35
N PRO A 216 17.19 5.14 0.87
CA PRO A 216 17.99 4.04 1.35
C PRO A 216 17.81 2.80 0.47
N ARG A 217 18.87 2.02 0.32
CA ARG A 217 18.81 0.69 -0.33
C ARG A 217 18.49 -0.37 0.70
N ALA A 218 17.82 -1.43 0.28
CA ALA A 218 17.61 -2.64 1.07
C ALA A 218 18.97 -3.31 1.30
N LEU A 219 19.63 -2.93 2.39
CA LEU A 219 20.87 -3.54 2.86
C LEU A 219 20.63 -4.08 4.27
N PRO A 220 21.15 -5.29 4.61
CA PRO A 220 20.96 -5.89 5.93
C PRO A 220 21.36 -4.97 7.10
N ASP A 221 22.33 -4.07 6.88
CA ASP A 221 23.01 -3.37 7.97
C ASP A 221 22.63 -1.89 8.15
N CYS A 222 21.80 -1.31 7.26
CA CYS A 222 21.54 0.14 7.31
C CYS A 222 20.51 0.56 8.38
N GLY A 223 19.51 -0.27 8.69
CA GLY A 223 18.40 0.02 9.62
C GLY A 223 17.54 1.25 9.26
N CYS A 224 17.94 1.99 8.23
CA CYS A 224 17.30 3.16 7.65
C CYS A 224 16.09 2.76 6.77
N ASP A 225 16.17 1.56 6.21
CA ASP A 225 15.15 0.80 5.50
C ASP A 225 13.93 0.43 6.35
N ALA A 226 13.97 0.62 7.67
CA ALA A 226 12.81 0.42 8.56
C ALA A 226 11.95 1.68 8.72
N PHE A 227 12.51 2.86 8.45
CA PHE A 227 11.90 4.17 8.71
C PHE A 227 11.61 5.00 7.44
N ALA A 228 12.24 4.69 6.30
CA ALA A 228 12.02 5.42 5.05
C ALA A 228 10.75 5.02 4.30
N LYS A 229 10.02 5.95 3.68
CA LYS A 229 8.83 5.60 2.89
C LYS A 229 9.14 4.64 1.73
N TYR A 230 10.26 4.90 1.06
CA TYR A 230 10.77 4.11 -0.04
C TYR A 230 12.10 3.47 0.34
N THR A 231 12.27 2.20 0.00
CA THR A 231 13.53 1.48 0.03
C THR A 231 13.84 1.00 -1.38
N LEU A 232 15.02 1.34 -1.90
CA LEU A 232 15.45 0.93 -3.24
C LEU A 232 15.98 -0.51 -3.22
N THR A 233 15.69 -1.28 -4.26
CA THR A 233 16.16 -2.65 -4.42
C THR A 233 16.55 -2.96 -5.87
N SER A 234 17.41 -3.97 -6.03
CA SER A 234 17.73 -4.61 -7.31
C SER A 234 17.28 -6.08 -7.30
N GLU A 235 16.53 -6.49 -6.27
CA GLU A 235 16.14 -7.87 -5.98
C GLU A 235 14.76 -8.24 -6.58
N GLU A 236 14.26 -7.45 -7.54
CA GLU A 236 13.00 -7.74 -8.25
C GLU A 236 12.91 -9.18 -8.78
N VAL A 237 14.03 -9.72 -9.32
CA VAL A 237 14.09 -11.11 -9.81
C VAL A 237 13.98 -12.10 -8.66
N ALA A 238 14.76 -11.93 -7.59
CA ALA A 238 14.76 -12.86 -6.46
C ALA A 238 13.40 -12.91 -5.76
N ILE A 239 12.74 -11.76 -5.58
CA ILE A 239 11.40 -11.67 -4.98
C ILE A 239 10.37 -12.36 -5.88
N ALA A 240 10.41 -12.12 -7.20
CA ALA A 240 9.49 -12.78 -8.12
C ALA A 240 9.71 -14.30 -8.17
N THR A 241 10.96 -14.78 -8.14
CA THR A 241 11.26 -16.22 -8.10
C THR A 241 10.68 -16.88 -6.85
N GLN A 242 10.83 -16.26 -5.67
CA GLN A 242 10.24 -16.80 -4.44
C GLN A 242 8.71 -16.90 -4.51
N GLU A 243 8.05 -15.91 -5.13
CA GLU A 243 6.59 -15.96 -5.32
C GLU A 243 6.17 -17.00 -6.36
N LEU A 244 6.96 -17.19 -7.42
CA LEU A 244 6.75 -18.26 -8.40
C LEU A 244 6.87 -19.64 -7.74
N GLU A 245 7.91 -19.89 -6.95
CA GLU A 245 8.11 -21.13 -6.20
C GLU A 245 6.92 -21.43 -5.25
N SER A 246 6.39 -20.40 -4.59
CA SER A 246 5.19 -20.52 -3.76
C SER A 246 3.95 -20.93 -4.57
N LEU A 247 3.77 -20.37 -5.77
CA LEU A 247 2.68 -20.71 -6.68
C LEU A 247 2.84 -22.11 -7.28
N GLU A 248 4.05 -22.50 -7.65
CA GLU A 248 4.37 -23.83 -8.19
C GLU A 248 4.14 -24.92 -7.15
N SER A 249 4.57 -24.68 -5.90
CA SER A 249 4.29 -25.59 -4.79
C SER A 249 2.80 -25.77 -4.56
N TYR A 250 2.02 -24.68 -4.65
CA TYR A 250 0.57 -24.74 -4.55
C TYR A 250 -0.06 -25.55 -5.69
N ILE A 251 0.42 -25.40 -6.93
CA ILE A 251 -0.03 -26.20 -8.07
C ILE A 251 0.26 -27.67 -7.87
N ALA A 252 1.45 -28.03 -7.39
CA ALA A 252 1.81 -29.42 -7.12
C ALA A 252 0.83 -30.08 -6.12
N VAL A 253 0.50 -29.37 -5.03
CA VAL A 253 -0.50 -29.84 -4.05
C VAL A 253 -1.89 -29.97 -4.69
N LEU A 254 -2.31 -29.02 -5.52
CA LEU A 254 -3.59 -29.12 -6.22
C LEU A 254 -3.66 -30.36 -7.12
N THR A 255 -2.58 -30.72 -7.80
CA THR A 255 -2.57 -31.89 -8.70
C THR A 255 -2.63 -33.24 -7.97
N GLU A 256 -2.29 -33.27 -6.68
CA GLU A 256 -2.39 -34.48 -5.84
C GLU A 256 -3.77 -34.63 -5.17
N GLN A 257 -4.54 -33.53 -5.06
CA GLN A 257 -5.87 -33.50 -4.46
C GLN A 257 -6.96 -33.87 -5.49
N SER A 258 -8.19 -34.16 -5.01
CA SER A 258 -9.28 -34.65 -5.85
C SER A 258 -9.52 -33.80 -7.11
N GLU A 259 -9.77 -34.46 -8.23
CA GLU A 259 -9.74 -33.85 -9.57
C GLU A 259 -10.66 -32.63 -9.76
N ILE A 260 -11.78 -32.55 -9.04
CA ILE A 260 -12.81 -31.52 -9.26
C ILE A 260 -12.38 -30.16 -8.71
N ASP A 261 -11.88 -30.10 -7.47
CA ASP A 261 -11.45 -28.83 -6.86
C ASP A 261 -10.13 -28.35 -7.49
N ALA A 262 -9.24 -29.29 -7.82
CA ALA A 262 -8.01 -29.03 -8.54
C ALA A 262 -8.27 -28.38 -9.91
N ALA A 263 -9.21 -28.94 -10.70
CA ALA A 263 -9.56 -28.41 -12.01
C ALA A 263 -10.15 -26.99 -11.95
N ASN A 264 -10.84 -26.65 -10.87
CA ASN A 264 -11.45 -25.33 -10.69
C ASN A 264 -10.44 -24.26 -10.25
N GLU A 265 -9.44 -24.61 -9.44
CA GLU A 265 -8.47 -23.63 -8.91
C GLU A 265 -7.21 -23.48 -9.78
N LEU A 266 -6.80 -24.54 -10.49
CA LEU A 266 -5.59 -24.55 -11.32
C LEU A 266 -5.50 -23.40 -12.35
N PRO A 267 -6.57 -23.04 -13.10
CA PRO A 267 -6.50 -21.94 -14.06
C PRO A 267 -6.12 -20.60 -13.42
N PHE A 268 -6.51 -20.37 -12.16
CA PHE A 268 -6.25 -19.12 -11.45
C PHE A 268 -4.83 -19.08 -10.86
N ALA A 269 -4.29 -20.23 -10.46
CA ALA A 269 -2.89 -20.35 -10.09
C ALA A 269 -1.97 -20.08 -11.30
N LEU A 270 -2.27 -20.68 -12.46
CA LEU A 270 -1.53 -20.44 -13.71
C LEU A 270 -1.64 -18.99 -14.19
N ALA A 271 -2.82 -18.38 -14.10
CA ALA A 271 -2.99 -16.96 -14.42
C ALA A 271 -2.20 -16.04 -13.48
N SER A 272 -1.98 -16.45 -12.23
CA SER A 272 -1.13 -15.73 -11.28
C SER A 272 0.34 -15.78 -11.68
N ILE A 273 0.83 -16.96 -12.11
CA ILE A 273 2.18 -17.14 -12.67
C ILE A 273 2.36 -16.26 -13.91
N ASP A 274 1.46 -16.32 -14.90
CA ASP A 274 1.55 -15.48 -16.11
C ASP A 274 1.58 -13.98 -15.78
N ALA A 275 0.72 -13.52 -14.86
CA ALA A 275 0.69 -12.13 -14.45
C ALA A 275 1.97 -11.68 -13.73
N LEU A 276 2.61 -12.58 -12.97
CA LEU A 276 3.88 -12.33 -12.30
C LEU A 276 5.05 -12.31 -13.30
N THR A 277 5.12 -13.28 -14.20
CA THR A 277 6.15 -13.36 -15.25
C THR A 277 6.11 -12.13 -16.15
N ARG A 278 4.93 -11.72 -16.63
CA ARG A 278 4.80 -10.48 -17.43
C ARG A 278 5.25 -9.24 -16.65
N ARG A 279 5.06 -9.21 -15.33
CA ARG A 279 5.50 -8.08 -14.49
C ARG A 279 7.02 -8.07 -14.37
N LEU A 280 7.63 -9.24 -14.19
CA LEU A 280 9.07 -9.39 -14.14
C LEU A 280 9.73 -8.96 -15.46
N ASP A 281 9.18 -9.39 -16.59
CA ASP A 281 9.68 -8.98 -17.91
C ASP A 281 9.66 -7.45 -18.06
N ARG A 282 8.57 -6.78 -17.65
CA ARG A 282 8.51 -5.30 -17.65
C ARG A 282 9.54 -4.64 -16.74
N TRP A 283 9.87 -5.22 -15.58
CA TRP A 283 10.93 -4.70 -14.73
C TRP A 283 12.31 -4.86 -15.38
N VAL A 284 12.57 -6.02 -15.97
CA VAL A 284 13.82 -6.29 -16.70
C VAL A 284 13.96 -5.32 -17.87
N GLU A 285 12.92 -5.14 -18.68
CA GLU A 285 12.90 -4.19 -19.80
C GLU A 285 13.21 -2.76 -19.35
N ARG A 286 12.56 -2.28 -18.27
CA ARG A 286 12.81 -0.94 -17.73
C ARG A 286 14.22 -0.78 -17.18
N ARG A 287 14.74 -1.82 -16.52
CA ARG A 287 16.12 -1.82 -16.00
C ARG A 287 17.12 -1.74 -17.15
N CYS A 288 16.98 -2.60 -18.16
CA CYS A 288 17.80 -2.57 -19.36
C CYS A 288 17.74 -1.20 -20.05
N ALA A 289 16.54 -0.61 -20.17
CA ALA A 289 16.37 0.73 -20.72
C ALA A 289 17.09 1.81 -19.88
N SER A 290 17.07 1.72 -18.55
CA SER A 290 17.78 2.65 -17.65
C SER A 290 19.30 2.52 -17.72
N GLU A 291 19.80 1.31 -18.02
CA GLU A 291 21.23 1.00 -18.16
C GLU A 291 21.73 1.18 -19.62
N GLY A 292 20.83 1.45 -20.57
CA GLY A 292 21.16 1.58 -21.99
C GLY A 292 21.51 0.26 -22.68
N VAL A 293 21.05 -0.87 -22.13
CA VAL A 293 21.31 -2.23 -22.64
C VAL A 293 20.05 -2.79 -23.32
N ALA A 294 20.22 -3.65 -24.31
CA ALA A 294 19.09 -4.34 -24.94
C ALA A 294 18.44 -5.33 -23.95
N ALA A 295 17.11 -5.28 -23.85
CA ALA A 295 16.37 -6.22 -23.01
C ALA A 295 16.41 -7.64 -23.60
N PRO A 296 16.51 -8.69 -22.76
CA PRO A 296 16.32 -10.06 -23.20
C PRO A 296 14.90 -10.26 -23.74
N LYS A 297 14.70 -11.27 -24.59
CA LYS A 297 13.36 -11.64 -25.05
C LYS A 297 12.50 -12.04 -23.84
N PRO A 298 11.22 -11.62 -23.81
CA PRO A 298 10.30 -11.97 -22.72
C PRO A 298 10.17 -13.49 -22.61
N ARG A 299 9.94 -13.97 -21.37
CA ARG A 299 9.78 -15.40 -21.10
C ARG A 299 8.42 -15.83 -21.65
N ALA A 300 8.43 -16.71 -22.65
CA ALA A 300 7.23 -17.22 -23.32
C ALA A 300 6.39 -18.12 -22.39
#